data_AF-K1Y3D0-F1
#
_entry.id   AF-K1Y3D0-F1
#
_cell.length_a   1.000
_cell.length_b   1.000
_cell.length_c   1.000
_cell.angle_alpha   90.00
_cell.angle_beta   90.00
_cell.angle_gamma   90.00
#
_symmetry.space_group_name_H-M   'P 1'
#
loop_
_entity.id
_entity.type
_entity.pdbx_description
1 polymer ?
#
loop_
_entity_poly.entity_id
_entity_poly.type
_entity_poly.pdbx_seq_one_letter_code
_entity_poly.pdbx_strand_id
1 'polypeptide(L)'
;MDTLILYLIATICLVWSFLKNRQKTRIAMKKAFKGFENILPQFLVVLLLVAMALALLDTETISLVLGKNSGVWGVLAASLVGAVTLIPGFVAFPAAAALMQ
;
A
#
# COMPACT_ATOMS: atom_id res chain seq x y z
N MET A 1 -6.06 -17.66 0.00
CA MET A 1 -6.34 -18.52 -1.17
C MET A 1 -6.24 -17.68 -2.45
N ASP A 2 -6.85 -16.50 -2.49
CA ASP A 2 -6.84 -15.60 -3.67
C ASP A 2 -5.44 -15.14 -4.10
N THR A 3 -4.58 -14.77 -3.16
CA THR A 3 -3.19 -14.37 -3.43
C THR A 3 -2.39 -15.47 -4.12
N LEU A 4 -2.64 -16.73 -3.74
CA LEU A 4 -1.94 -17.90 -4.28
C LEU A 4 -2.37 -18.16 -5.73
N ILE A 5 -3.66 -18.01 -6.03
CA ILE A 5 -4.19 -18.09 -7.40
C ILE A 5 -3.60 -17.00 -8.29
N LEU A 6 -3.55 -15.75 -7.79
CA LEU A 6 -2.97 -14.63 -8.53
C LEU A 6 -1.49 -14.84 -8.83
N TYR A 7 -0.71 -15.31 -7.86
CA TYR A 7 0.70 -15.62 -8.09
C TYR A 7 0.90 -16.76 -9.09
N LEU A 8 0.05 -17.79 -9.04
CA LEU A 8 0.13 -18.90 -9.98
C LEU A 8 -0.15 -18.44 -11.42
N ILE A 9 -1.22 -17.65 -11.61
CA ILE A 9 -1.55 -17.05 -12.92
C ILE A 9 -0.44 -16.13 -13.40
N ALA A 10 0.07 -15.24 -12.55
CA ALA A 10 1.16 -14.33 -12.90
C ALA A 10 2.42 -15.10 -13.33
N THR A 11 2.76 -16.16 -12.62
CA THR A 11 3.93 -17.01 -12.93
C THR A 11 3.75 -17.71 -14.28
N ILE A 12 2.59 -18.31 -14.54
CA ILE A 12 2.31 -18.96 -15.83
C ILE A 12 2.39 -17.94 -16.98
N CYS A 13 1.77 -16.77 -16.83
CA CYS A 13 1.81 -15.71 -17.84
C CYS A 13 3.24 -15.20 -18.09
N LEU A 14 4.05 -15.05 -17.04
CA LEU A 14 5.43 -14.61 -17.15
C LEU A 14 6.31 -15.65 -17.84
N VAL A 15 6.15 -16.93 -17.48
CA VAL A 15 6.82 -18.05 -18.14
C VAL A 15 6.42 -18.09 -19.61
N TRP A 16 5.12 -18.05 -19.93
CA TRP A 16 4.64 -18.05 -21.31
C TRP A 16 5.18 -16.86 -22.13
N SER A 17 5.17 -15.66 -21.55
CA SER A 17 5.78 -14.46 -22.14
C SER A 17 7.26 -14.67 -22.43
N PHE A 18 8.00 -15.26 -21.48
CA PHE A 18 9.42 -15.54 -21.62
C PHE A 18 9.72 -16.57 -22.70
N LEU A 19 8.92 -17.64 -22.82
CA LEU A 19 9.03 -18.61 -23.92
C LEU A 19 8.74 -17.95 -25.28
N LYS A 20 7.76 -17.05 -25.34
CA LYS A 20 7.34 -16.40 -26.60
C LYS A 20 8.34 -15.35 -27.08
N ASN A 21 8.88 -14.52 -26.19
CA ASN A 21 9.88 -13.52 -26.55
C ASN A 21 10.71 -13.06 -25.35
N ARG A 22 11.84 -13.74 -25.11
CA ARG A 22 12.77 -13.43 -24.01
C ARG A 22 13.24 -11.98 -24.00
N GLN A 23 13.46 -11.37 -25.17
CA GLN A 23 13.96 -10.00 -25.28
C GLN A 23 12.90 -9.00 -24.81
N LYS A 24 11.66 -9.12 -25.30
CA LYS A 24 10.53 -8.27 -24.87
C LYS A 24 10.22 -8.46 -23.38
N THR A 25 10.22 -9.69 -22.88
CA THR A 25 9.98 -9.97 -21.46
C THR A 25 11.06 -9.35 -20.58
N ARG A 26 12.35 -9.43 -20.94
CA ARG A 26 13.44 -8.76 -20.20
C ARG A 26 13.29 -7.24 -20.19
N ILE A 27 12.93 -6.62 -21.31
CA ILE A 27 12.71 -5.17 -21.39
C ILE A 27 11.54 -4.75 -20.49
N ALA A 28 10.41 -5.48 -20.57
CA ALA A 28 9.25 -5.22 -19.72
C ALA A 28 9.60 -5.38 -18.22
N MET A 29 10.34 -6.42 -17.86
CA MET A 29 10.74 -6.67 -16.48
C MET A 29 11.68 -5.59 -15.94
N LYS A 30 12.64 -5.12 -16.75
CA LYS A 30 13.48 -3.96 -16.40
C LYS A 30 12.66 -2.69 -16.18
N LYS A 31 11.66 -2.44 -17.04
CA LYS A 31 10.77 -1.28 -16.90
C LYS A 31 9.94 -1.36 -15.63
N ALA A 32 9.40 -2.54 -15.32
CA ALA A 32 8.66 -2.79 -14.08
C ALA A 32 9.53 -2.56 -12.84
N PHE A 33 10.76 -3.11 -12.84
CA PHE A 33 11.69 -2.95 -11.72
C PHE A 33 12.10 -1.49 -11.53
N LYS A 34 12.40 -0.76 -12.61
CA LYS A 34 12.70 0.68 -12.54
C LYS A 34 11.51 1.51 -12.05
N GLY A 35 10.29 1.14 -12.47
CA GLY A 35 9.07 1.77 -11.95
C GLY A 35 8.89 1.53 -10.45
N PHE A 36 9.17 0.30 -9.99
CA PHE A 36 9.15 -0.05 -8.57
C PHE A 36 10.22 0.72 -7.77
N GLU A 37 11.46 0.78 -8.26
CA GLU A 37 12.54 1.55 -7.63
C GLU A 37 12.20 3.05 -7.53
N ASN A 38 11.48 3.61 -8.49
CA ASN A 38 11.09 5.02 -8.43
C ASN A 38 10.05 5.31 -7.33
N ILE A 39 9.13 4.37 -7.05
CA ILE A 39 8.11 4.54 -6.01
C ILE A 39 8.61 4.11 -4.62
N LEU A 40 9.65 3.26 -4.57
CA LEU A 40 10.15 2.65 -3.34
C LEU A 40 10.63 3.69 -2.30
N PRO A 41 11.42 4.73 -2.63
CA PRO A 41 11.86 5.72 -1.64
C PRO A 41 10.69 6.44 -0.98
N GLN A 42 9.71 6.90 -1.79
CA GLN A 42 8.52 7.56 -1.27
C GLN A 42 7.68 6.61 -0.42
N PHE A 43 7.52 5.36 -0.88
CA PHE A 43 6.79 4.33 -0.15
C PHE A 43 7.42 4.02 1.21
N LEU A 44 8.74 3.86 1.27
CA LEU A 44 9.49 3.59 2.51
C LEU A 44 9.40 4.75 3.50
N VAL A 45 9.52 5.99 3.03
CA VAL A 45 9.42 7.17 3.90
C VAL A 45 8.06 7.21 4.59
N VAL A 46 6.97 6.99 3.86
CA VAL A 46 5.63 7.01 4.47
C VAL A 46 5.42 5.80 5.37
N LEU A 47 5.89 4.61 4.98
CA LEU A 47 5.81 3.43 5.85
C LEU A 47 6.53 3.68 7.19
N LEU A 48 7.69 4.34 7.14
CA LEU A 48 8.46 4.71 8.33
C LEU A 48 7.70 5.73 9.18
N LEU A 49 7.09 6.75 8.58
CA LEU A 49 6.26 7.73 9.30
C LEU A 49 5.05 7.05 9.96
N VAL A 50 4.39 6.11 9.28
CA VAL A 50 3.27 5.35 9.85
C VAL A 50 3.75 4.47 11.00
N ALA A 51 4.88 3.76 10.83
CA ALA A 51 5.45 2.94 11.89
C ALA A 51 5.85 3.78 13.12
N MET A 52 6.43 4.96 12.91
CA MET A 52 6.75 5.91 13.99
C MET A 52 5.48 6.43 14.67
N ALA A 53 4.45 6.78 13.89
CA ALA A 53 3.17 7.21 14.44
C ALA A 53 2.55 6.12 15.30
N LEU A 54 2.53 4.86 14.84
CA LEU A 54 2.04 3.71 15.60
C LEU A 54 2.90 3.36 16.82
N ALA A 55 4.20 3.66 16.78
CA ALA A 55 5.09 3.48 17.93
C ALA A 55 4.83 4.53 19.04
N LEU A 56 4.38 5.73 18.66
CA LEU A 56 4.10 6.83 19.59
C LEU A 56 2.63 6.90 20.03
N LEU A 57 1.71 6.50 19.15
CA LEU A 57 0.26 6.49 19.35
C LEU A 57 -0.20 5.04 19.31
N ASP A 58 -0.62 4.51 20.45
CA ASP A 58 -1.20 3.18 20.49
C ASP A 58 -2.59 3.15 19.83
N THR A 59 -3.04 1.95 19.50
CA THR A 59 -4.33 1.73 18.83
C THR A 59 -5.51 2.24 19.67
N GLU A 60 -5.37 2.27 20.99
CA GLU A 60 -6.38 2.75 21.92
C GLU A 60 -6.57 4.28 21.78
N THR A 61 -5.47 5.03 21.75
CA THR A 61 -5.46 6.48 21.52
C THR A 61 -6.03 6.83 20.15
N ILE A 62 -5.64 6.08 19.11
CA ILE A 62 -6.19 6.26 17.75
C ILE A 62 -7.70 6.00 17.74
N SER A 63 -8.17 4.94 18.42
CA SER A 63 -9.59 4.60 18.48
C SER A 63 -10.45 5.66 19.16
N LEU A 64 -9.89 6.36 20.15
CA LEU A 64 -10.54 7.41 20.92
C LEU A 64 -10.70 8.71 20.12
N VAL A 65 -9.74 9.03 19.26
CA VAL A 65 -9.71 10.30 18.51
C VAL A 65 -10.28 10.16 17.09
N LEU A 66 -10.05 9.03 16.42
CA LEU A 66 -10.37 8.82 15.00
C LEU A 66 -11.23 7.58 14.74
N GLY A 67 -11.42 6.72 15.75
CA GLY A 67 -12.13 5.45 15.61
C GLY A 67 -13.57 5.47 16.11
N LYS A 68 -14.13 4.29 16.33
CA LYS A 68 -15.53 4.11 16.77
C LYS A 68 -15.85 4.84 18.09
N ASN A 69 -14.86 5.02 18.95
CA ASN A 69 -15.01 5.70 20.24
C ASN A 69 -15.01 7.23 20.11
N SER A 70 -14.57 7.79 18.97
CA SER A 70 -14.55 9.24 18.70
C SER A 70 -15.93 9.83 18.38
N GLY A 71 -16.94 8.97 18.16
CA GLY A 71 -18.28 9.36 17.76
C GLY A 71 -18.35 9.96 16.35
N VAL A 72 -19.53 10.46 15.98
CA VAL A 72 -19.81 10.93 14.61
C VAL A 72 -18.96 12.14 14.22
N TRP A 73 -18.67 13.03 15.17
CA TRP A 73 -17.87 14.23 14.91
C TRP A 73 -16.39 13.94 14.66
N GLY A 74 -15.80 12.97 15.38
CA GLY A 74 -14.43 12.53 15.13
C GLY A 74 -14.29 11.89 13.74
N VAL A 75 -15.24 11.02 13.37
CA VAL A 75 -15.27 10.40 12.04
C VAL A 75 -15.45 11.43 10.93
N LEU A 76 -16.32 12.43 11.10
CA LEU A 76 -16.50 13.51 10.12
C LEU A 76 -15.23 14.35 9.95
N ALA A 77 -14.58 14.74 11.05
CA ALA A 77 -13.33 15.48 10.99
C ALA A 77 -12.21 14.68 10.31
N ALA A 78 -12.05 13.40 10.68
CA ALA A 78 -11.09 12.49 10.07
C ALA A 78 -11.35 12.32 8.56
N SER A 79 -12.61 12.18 8.17
CA SER A 79 -13.02 12.02 6.78
C SER A 79 -12.75 13.28 5.95
N LEU A 80 -13.00 14.46 6.52
CA LEU A 80 -12.70 15.74 5.85
C LEU A 80 -11.19 15.93 5.65
N VAL A 81 -10.39 15.66 6.67
CA VAL A 81 -8.93 15.72 6.57
C VAL A 81 -8.42 14.71 5.55
N GLY A 82 -8.92 13.47 5.60
CA GLY A 82 -8.57 12.42 4.65
C GLY A 82 -8.98 12.74 3.21
N ALA A 83 -10.14 13.38 3.00
CA ALA A 83 -10.62 13.77 1.68
C ALA A 83 -9.75 14.85 1.01
N VAL A 84 -9.15 15.73 1.81
CA VAL A 84 -8.22 16.78 1.32
C VAL A 84 -6.80 16.23 1.15
N THR A 85 -6.44 15.20 1.90
CA THR A 85 -5.08 14.63 1.87
C THR A 85 -4.90 13.68 0.68
N LEU A 86 -4.21 14.14 -0.37
CA LEU A 86 -3.83 13.31 -1.52
C LEU A 86 -2.55 12.52 -1.24
N ILE A 87 -2.70 11.32 -0.66
CA ILE A 87 -1.63 10.33 -0.62
C ILE A 87 -1.81 9.37 -1.80
N PRO A 88 -0.75 9.02 -2.55
CA PRO A 88 -0.85 8.02 -3.61
C PRO A 88 -1.40 6.69 -3.08
N GLY A 89 -2.33 6.08 -3.81
CA GLY A 89 -3.01 4.87 -3.35
C GLY A 89 -2.07 3.71 -2.99
N PHE A 90 -0.97 3.54 -3.74
CA PHE A 90 0.03 2.50 -3.45
C PHE A 90 0.70 2.65 -2.08
N VAL A 91 0.68 3.85 -1.49
CA VAL A 91 1.15 4.14 -0.14
C VAL A 91 0.03 4.05 0.89
N ALA A 92 -1.16 4.57 0.54
CA ALA A 92 -2.30 4.61 1.45
C ALA A 92 -2.81 3.21 1.82
N PHE A 93 -2.85 2.26 0.88
CA PHE A 93 -3.39 0.93 1.16
C PHE A 93 -2.57 0.13 2.18
N PRO A 94 -1.23 0.05 2.09
CA PRO A 94 -0.44 -0.65 3.10
C PRO A 94 -0.48 0.01 4.48
N ALA A 95 -0.52 1.35 4.53
CA ALA A 95 -0.69 2.09 5.78
C ALA A 95 -2.05 1.80 6.45
N ALA A 96 -3.14 1.78 5.68
CA ALA A 96 -4.46 1.41 6.19
C ALA A 96 -4.51 -0.05 6.65
N ALA A 97 -3.87 -0.96 5.93
CA ALA A 97 -3.78 -2.36 6.33
C ALA A 97 -3.05 -2.54 7.67
N ALA A 98 -2.00 -1.76 7.94
CA ALA A 98 -1.29 -1.80 9.22
C ALA A 98 -2.16 -1.35 10.41
N LEU A 99 -3.18 -0.52 10.18
CA LEU A 99 -4.13 -0.05 11.19
C LEU A 99 -5.35 -0.96 11.38
N MET A 100 -5.61 -1.86 10.42
CA MET A 100 -6.71 -2.84 10.47
C MET A 100 -6.28 -4.18 11.08
N GLN A 101 -5.00 -4.34 11.40
CA GLN A 101 -4.45 -5.49 12.13
C GLN A 101 -4.58 -5.28 13.64
#